data_AF-A0A6H5I8Q0-F1
#
_entry.id   AF-A0A6H5I8Q0-F1
#
_cell.length_a   1.000
_cell.length_b   1.000
_cell.length_c   1.000
_cell.angle_alpha   90.00
_cell.angle_beta   90.00
_cell.angle_gamma   90.00
#
_symmetry.space_group_name_H-M   'P 1'
#
loop_
_entity.id
_entity.type
_entity.pdbx_description
1 polymer ?
#
loop_
_entity_poly.entity_id
_entity_poly.type
_entity_poly.pdbx_seq_one_letter_code
_entity_poly.pdbx_strand_id
1 'polypeptide(L)'
;MDSNGTSPQWSCRVQAADVRGALLEEVMHRHDLVAIFRSGNRDEKDLDVTLITFELEALACDWTSREGWTTADHRRITFHLSGRERVGVSRILRLTDLKKGYNKARRRFQREREPELKSSLKLRSDLLRRRYARACWKARNAKWQKLIRQSTSSKSYGFIYKMTSDKIAPKAALSTLIVGDSRTSGWAETAEAMLDSFFADPVRPDRLVPPSRKADVEPCTELEVLKAVETMKSVKCPGEDRIEADMVI
;
A
#
# COMPACT_ATOMS: atom_id res chain seq x y z
N MET A 1 24.99 3.73 11.05
CA MET A 1 25.88 3.17 10.01
C MET A 1 26.38 4.36 9.23
N ASP A 2 27.69 4.47 9.05
CA ASP A 2 28.24 5.50 8.18
C ASP A 2 28.01 5.08 6.72
N SER A 3 27.15 5.81 6.01
CA SER A 3 26.84 5.52 4.61
C SER A 3 27.91 6.06 3.65
N ASN A 4 28.72 7.03 4.11
CA ASN A 4 29.61 7.83 3.27
C ASN A 4 28.94 8.34 1.97
N GLY A 5 27.64 8.56 2.01
CA GLY A 5 26.81 8.95 0.88
C GLY A 5 25.68 9.87 1.31
N THR A 6 25.28 10.74 0.40
CA THR A 6 24.22 11.71 0.63
C THR A 6 22.97 11.32 -0.15
N SER A 7 21.81 11.45 0.49
CA SER A 7 20.51 11.20 -0.14
C SER A 7 19.45 12.10 0.48
N PRO A 8 18.45 12.56 -0.30
CA PRO A 8 17.28 13.26 0.22
C PRO A 8 16.48 12.44 1.25
N GLN A 9 16.69 11.12 1.32
CA GLN A 9 16.00 10.23 2.26
C GLN A 9 16.51 10.36 3.71
N TRP A 10 17.78 10.73 3.91
CA TRP A 10 18.37 10.89 5.26
C TRP A 10 19.17 12.19 5.44
N SER A 11 19.32 13.00 4.40
CA SER A 11 19.91 14.33 4.48
C SER A 11 18.93 15.34 3.90
N CYS A 12 18.48 16.28 4.73
CA CYS A 12 17.50 17.29 4.32
C CYS A 12 18.07 18.37 3.39
N ARG A 13 19.39 18.35 3.13
CA ARG A 13 20.10 19.41 2.39
C ARG A 13 20.33 19.10 0.92
N VAL A 14 20.39 17.82 0.57
CA VAL A 14 20.65 17.43 -0.80
C VAL A 14 19.33 17.25 -1.54
N GLN A 15 19.28 17.78 -2.75
CA GLN A 15 18.11 17.64 -3.63
C GLN A 15 18.13 16.30 -4.39
N ALA A 16 19.32 15.73 -4.58
CA ALA A 16 19.57 14.47 -5.25
C ALA A 16 20.59 13.64 -4.46
N ALA A 17 20.50 12.32 -4.59
CA ALA A 17 21.48 11.43 -4.01
C ALA A 17 22.77 11.44 -4.83
N ASP A 18 23.91 11.33 -4.17
CA ASP A 18 25.15 10.98 -4.86
C ASP A 18 25.16 9.49 -5.26
N VAL A 19 26.22 9.04 -5.93
CA VAL A 19 26.33 7.65 -6.42
C VAL A 19 26.18 6.64 -5.28
N ARG A 20 26.79 6.89 -4.12
CA ARG A 20 26.73 5.99 -2.96
C ARG A 20 25.37 6.02 -2.30
N GLY A 21 24.79 7.21 -2.15
CA GLY A 21 23.43 7.40 -1.67
C GLY A 21 22.41 6.69 -2.55
N ALA A 22 22.53 6.79 -3.87
CA ALA A 22 21.64 6.11 -4.82
C ALA A 22 21.74 4.58 -4.71
N LEU A 23 22.95 4.02 -4.57
CA LEU A 23 23.14 2.59 -4.33
C LEU A 23 22.53 2.14 -3.01
N LEU A 24 22.73 2.92 -1.94
CA LEU A 24 22.14 2.62 -0.64
C LEU A 24 20.61 2.73 -0.67
N GLU A 25 20.04 3.71 -1.38
CA GLU A 25 18.61 3.80 -1.62
C GLU A 25 18.06 2.56 -2.33
N GLU A 26 18.80 2.01 -3.30
CA GLU A 26 18.43 0.77 -3.96
C GLU A 26 18.42 -0.42 -2.99
N VAL A 27 19.44 -0.53 -2.13
CA VAL A 27 19.51 -1.55 -1.07
C VAL A 27 18.36 -1.38 -0.09
N MET A 28 18.11 -0.17 0.39
CA MET A 28 16.97 0.14 1.26
C MET A 28 15.66 -0.29 0.62
N HIS A 29 15.50 0.02 -0.66
CA HIS A 29 14.32 -0.37 -1.43
C HIS A 29 14.14 -1.89 -1.54
N ARG A 30 15.24 -2.60 -1.80
CA ARG A 30 15.28 -4.07 -1.95
C ARG A 30 14.96 -4.78 -0.63
N HIS A 31 15.42 -4.24 0.49
CA HIS A 31 15.29 -4.84 1.81
C HIS A 31 14.16 -4.26 2.67
N ASP A 32 13.30 -3.40 2.10
CA ASP A 32 12.19 -2.74 2.80
C ASP A 32 12.65 -1.95 4.04
N LEU A 33 13.82 -1.33 3.93
CA LEU A 33 14.38 -0.47 4.95
C LEU A 33 13.94 0.97 4.72
N VAL A 34 13.78 1.68 5.82
CA VAL A 34 13.55 3.12 5.86
C VAL A 34 14.63 3.75 6.72
N ALA A 35 15.11 4.92 6.29
CA ALA A 35 15.96 5.74 7.14
C ALA A 35 15.08 6.45 8.17
N ILE A 36 15.41 6.29 9.45
CA ILE A 36 14.88 7.14 10.51
C ILE A 36 15.88 8.25 10.79
N PHE A 37 15.52 9.46 10.40
CA PHE A 37 16.32 10.65 10.60
C PHE A 37 15.41 11.80 11.00
N ARG A 38 15.83 12.56 12.02
CA ARG A 38 15.25 13.86 12.35
C ARG A 38 16.36 14.89 12.25
N SER A 39 16.14 15.92 11.44
CA SER A 39 17.14 16.93 11.04
C SER A 39 18.10 17.31 12.17
N GLY A 40 19.41 17.14 11.93
CA GLY A 40 20.46 17.77 12.72
C GLY A 40 20.58 19.27 12.45
N ASN A 41 21.53 19.93 13.12
CA ASN A 41 21.92 21.33 12.87
C ASN A 41 22.22 21.56 11.38
N ARG A 42 22.00 22.79 10.88
CA ARG A 42 22.04 23.13 9.43
C ARG A 42 23.44 23.19 8.80
N ASP A 43 24.51 23.04 9.57
CA ASP A 43 25.88 23.31 9.07
C ASP A 43 26.77 22.05 8.89
N GLU A 44 26.33 20.85 9.28
CA GLU A 44 27.14 19.60 9.22
C GLU A 44 26.67 18.50 8.25
N LYS A 45 27.56 17.66 7.73
CA LYS A 45 27.17 16.58 6.80
C LYS A 45 26.49 15.41 7.52
N ASP A 46 25.27 15.06 7.10
CA ASP A 46 24.52 13.90 7.61
C ASP A 46 24.91 12.61 6.85
N LEU A 47 26.04 12.02 7.19
CA LEU A 47 26.54 10.78 6.55
C LEU A 47 26.12 9.51 7.30
N ASP A 48 25.88 9.63 8.61
CA ASP A 48 25.42 8.53 9.44
C ASP A 48 23.90 8.31 9.29
N VAL A 49 23.54 7.11 8.85
CA VAL A 49 22.15 6.70 8.65
C VAL A 49 21.76 5.60 9.63
N THR A 50 20.53 5.69 10.13
CA THR A 50 19.89 4.62 10.91
C THR A 50 18.81 3.99 10.05
N LEU A 51 19.06 2.75 9.62
CA LEU A 51 18.12 1.99 8.79
C LEU A 51 17.35 1.01 9.66
N ILE A 52 16.04 0.98 9.48
CA ILE A 52 15.16 0.03 10.16
C ILE A 52 14.14 -0.52 9.17
N THR A 53 13.53 -1.66 9.49
CA THR A 53 12.38 -2.11 8.71
C THR A 53 11.19 -1.18 8.95
N PHE A 54 10.30 -1.11 7.97
CA PHE A 54 9.05 -0.35 8.08
C PHE A 54 8.19 -0.76 9.30
N GLU A 55 8.36 -1.97 9.82
CA GLU A 55 7.66 -2.45 11.02
C GLU A 55 8.14 -1.76 12.28
N LEU A 56 9.46 -1.56 12.36
CA LEU A 56 10.11 -0.93 13.49
C LEU A 56 9.98 0.60 13.43
N GLU A 57 9.67 1.18 12.26
CA GLU A 57 9.46 2.64 12.12
C GLU A 57 8.35 3.16 13.03
N ALA A 58 7.32 2.36 13.27
CA ALA A 58 6.26 2.72 14.21
C ALA A 58 6.72 2.73 15.68
N LEU A 59 7.75 1.94 15.98
CA LEU A 59 8.24 1.72 17.34
C LEU A 59 9.43 2.61 17.65
N ALA A 60 10.17 3.04 16.62
CA ALA A 60 11.30 3.94 16.76
C ALA A 60 10.83 5.34 17.19
N CYS A 61 11.17 5.72 18.40
CA CYS A 61 10.94 7.04 18.98
C CYS A 61 12.25 7.64 19.49
N ASP A 62 12.21 8.94 19.81
CA ASP A 62 13.31 9.66 20.47
C ASP A 62 14.67 9.51 19.76
N TRP A 63 14.64 9.46 18.42
CA TRP A 63 15.86 9.49 17.62
C TRP A 63 16.55 10.84 17.85
N THR A 64 17.79 10.79 18.34
CA THR A 64 18.62 11.97 18.58
C THR A 64 20.08 11.69 18.22
N SER A 65 20.75 12.71 17.70
CA SER A 65 22.20 12.74 17.51
C SER A 65 22.81 13.63 18.60
N ARG A 66 23.79 13.13 19.35
CA ARG A 66 24.41 13.84 20.48
C ARG A 66 25.91 14.03 20.26
N GLU A 67 26.36 15.25 20.53
CA GLU A 67 27.78 15.62 20.59
C GLU A 67 28.40 15.31 21.95
N GLY A 68 29.73 15.21 22.01
CA GLY A 68 30.49 15.14 23.26
C GLY A 68 30.42 13.79 23.98
N TRP A 69 29.79 12.78 23.39
CA TRP A 69 29.76 11.40 23.92
C TRP A 69 30.95 10.55 23.46
N THR A 70 31.61 10.99 22.40
CA THR A 70 32.76 10.35 21.78
C THR A 70 33.81 11.42 21.49
N THR A 71 35.09 11.05 21.51
CA THR A 71 36.19 11.92 21.05
C THR A 71 36.35 11.88 19.53
N ALA A 72 35.60 11.01 18.84
CA ALA A 72 35.51 10.99 17.39
C ALA A 72 34.76 12.22 16.86
N ASP A 73 35.08 12.60 15.64
CA ASP A 73 34.36 13.61 14.84
C ASP A 73 32.92 13.19 14.47
N HIS A 74 32.56 11.92 14.71
CA HIS A 74 31.20 11.42 14.61
C HIS A 74 30.36 11.70 15.87
N ARG A 75 29.08 12.00 15.67
CA ARG A 75 28.09 12.12 16.76
C ARG A 75 27.49 10.76 17.11
N ARG A 76 27.19 10.55 18.39
CA ARG A 76 26.49 9.34 18.84
C ARG A 76 25.00 9.46 18.49
N ILE A 77 24.49 8.50 17.72
CA ILE A 77 23.06 8.36 17.46
C ILE A 77 22.44 7.47 18.55
N THR A 78 21.29 7.91 19.08
CA THR A 78 20.46 7.14 20.01
C THR A 78 19.01 7.17 19.55
N PHE A 79 18.27 6.09 19.77
CA PHE A 79 16.83 6.01 19.57
C PHE A 79 16.27 4.91 20.47
N HIS A 80 14.96 4.97 20.74
CA HIS A 80 14.27 3.97 21.56
C HIS A 80 13.27 3.20 20.71
N LEU A 81 13.06 1.93 21.03
CA LEU A 81 11.98 1.13 20.46
C LEU A 81 10.87 0.97 21.52
N SER A 82 9.73 1.62 21.32
CA SER A 82 8.58 1.45 22.19
C SER A 82 8.08 0.00 22.15
N GLY A 83 7.68 -0.56 23.30
CA GLY A 83 7.12 -1.91 23.40
C GLY A 83 5.88 -2.11 22.51
N ARG A 84 5.65 -3.36 22.07
CA ARG A 84 4.63 -3.76 21.07
C ARG A 84 3.16 -3.48 21.43
N GLU A 85 2.86 -2.97 22.62
CA GLU A 85 1.49 -2.86 23.14
C GLU A 85 0.56 -1.91 22.37
N ARG A 86 1.09 -1.02 21.51
CA ARG A 86 0.27 0.03 20.84
C ARG A 86 -0.07 -0.19 19.36
N VAL A 87 0.21 -1.35 18.76
CA VAL A 87 0.26 -1.48 17.28
C VAL A 87 -1.10 -1.76 16.59
N GLY A 88 -2.18 -1.98 17.35
CA GLY A 88 -3.47 -2.44 16.78
C GLY A 88 -4.17 -1.42 15.85
N VAL A 89 -4.28 -0.16 16.28
CA VAL A 89 -5.11 0.86 15.58
C VAL A 89 -4.32 1.59 14.47
N SER A 90 -2.98 1.61 14.57
CA SER A 90 -2.11 2.33 13.62
C SER A 90 -2.12 1.72 12.20
N ARG A 91 -2.48 0.43 12.04
CA ARG A 91 -2.34 -0.27 10.74
C ARG A 91 -3.40 0.09 9.70
N ILE A 92 -4.67 0.29 10.10
CA ILE A 92 -5.76 0.60 9.15
C ILE A 92 -5.69 2.07 8.70
N LEU A 93 -5.42 2.99 9.64
CA LEU A 93 -5.19 4.40 9.33
C LEU A 93 -3.99 4.58 8.36
N ARG A 94 -2.93 3.78 8.53
CA ARG A 94 -1.75 3.78 7.64
C ARG A 94 -2.07 3.45 6.18
N LEU A 95 -2.94 2.49 5.87
CA LEU A 95 -3.23 2.15 4.46
C LEU A 95 -3.99 3.27 3.74
N THR A 96 -4.96 3.87 4.43
CA THR A 96 -5.73 5.00 3.91
C THR A 96 -4.82 6.20 3.67
N ASP A 97 -3.89 6.48 4.58
CA ASP A 97 -2.94 7.58 4.44
C ASP A 97 -1.92 7.33 3.35
N LEU A 98 -1.40 6.10 3.23
CA LEU A 98 -0.53 5.70 2.11
C LEU A 98 -1.25 5.84 0.77
N LYS A 99 -2.52 5.42 0.67
CA LYS A 99 -3.35 5.58 -0.52
C LYS A 99 -3.54 7.06 -0.87
N LYS A 100 -3.87 7.89 0.12
CA LYS A 100 -4.01 9.35 -0.05
C LYS A 100 -2.69 9.99 -0.52
N GLY A 101 -1.57 9.61 0.09
CA GLY A 101 -0.23 10.09 -0.26
C GLY A 101 0.15 9.72 -1.69
N TYR A 102 -0.01 8.44 -2.06
CA TYR A 102 0.18 7.96 -3.43
C TYR A 102 -0.70 8.74 -4.43
N ASN A 103 -2.01 8.86 -4.18
CA ASN A 103 -2.93 9.57 -5.09
C ASN A 103 -2.59 11.06 -5.21
N LYS A 104 -2.12 11.70 -4.13
CA LYS A 104 -1.65 13.09 -4.15
C LYS A 104 -0.39 13.22 -5.02
N ALA A 105 0.59 12.35 -4.84
CA ALA A 105 1.82 12.34 -5.63
C ALA A 105 1.55 12.05 -7.11
N ARG A 106 0.70 11.04 -7.41
CA ARG A 106 0.29 10.71 -8.77
C ARG A 106 -0.36 11.90 -9.48
N ARG A 107 -1.30 12.59 -8.81
CA ARG A 107 -1.96 13.77 -9.37
C ARG A 107 -0.99 14.92 -9.63
N ARG A 108 -0.01 15.15 -8.75
CA ARG A 108 1.05 16.13 -8.98
C ARG A 108 1.88 15.78 -10.21
N PHE A 109 2.39 14.54 -10.29
CA PHE A 109 3.11 14.04 -11.45
C PHE A 109 2.33 14.20 -12.76
N GLN A 110 1.04 13.90 -12.77
CA GLN A 110 0.18 14.01 -13.95
C GLN A 110 -0.08 15.45 -14.39
N ARG A 111 -0.09 16.41 -13.46
CA ARG A 111 -0.31 17.84 -13.75
C ARG A 111 0.95 18.57 -14.15
N GLU A 112 2.12 18.03 -13.82
CA GLU A 112 3.40 18.67 -14.11
C GLU A 112 3.70 18.69 -15.62
N ARG A 113 4.07 19.88 -16.11
CA ARG A 113 4.40 20.11 -17.52
C ARG A 113 5.91 20.13 -17.74
N GLU A 114 6.68 20.57 -16.76
CA GLU A 114 8.13 20.68 -16.87
C GLU A 114 8.83 19.30 -16.82
N PRO A 115 9.68 18.94 -17.80
CA PRO A 115 10.19 17.57 -17.95
C PRO A 115 11.14 17.13 -16.82
N GLU A 116 11.96 18.03 -16.29
CA GLU A 116 12.91 17.73 -15.20
C GLU A 116 12.18 17.43 -13.89
N LEU A 117 11.28 18.33 -13.47
CA LEU A 117 10.42 18.13 -12.31
C LEU A 117 9.52 16.90 -12.47
N LYS A 118 9.01 16.65 -13.67
CA LYS A 118 8.16 15.49 -13.95
C LYS A 118 8.88 14.17 -13.70
N SER A 119 10.18 14.10 -14.01
CA SER A 119 10.99 12.89 -13.78
C SER A 119 11.16 12.61 -12.29
N SER A 120 11.48 13.63 -11.48
CA SER A 120 11.59 13.48 -10.02
C SER A 120 10.24 13.16 -9.36
N LEU A 121 9.14 13.79 -9.80
CA LEU A 121 7.79 13.49 -9.35
C LEU A 121 7.33 12.08 -9.72
N LYS A 122 7.71 11.59 -10.91
CA LYS A 122 7.45 10.21 -11.33
C LYS A 122 8.09 9.23 -10.37
N LEU A 123 9.39 9.38 -10.10
CA LEU A 123 10.14 8.54 -9.16
C LEU A 123 9.46 8.52 -7.78
N ARG A 124 9.10 9.70 -7.25
CA ARG A 124 8.37 9.81 -5.99
C ARG A 124 7.02 9.11 -6.00
N SER A 125 6.25 9.26 -7.08
CA SER A 125 4.93 8.62 -7.21
C SER A 125 5.02 7.11 -7.29
N ASP A 126 6.04 6.58 -7.99
CA ASP A 126 6.30 5.15 -8.10
C ASP A 126 6.78 4.55 -6.77
N LEU A 127 7.62 5.27 -6.03
CA LEU A 127 8.04 4.87 -4.69
C LEU A 127 6.84 4.75 -3.75
N LEU A 128 5.95 5.75 -3.74
CA LEU A 128 4.72 5.71 -2.92
C LEU A 128 3.75 4.62 -3.39
N ARG A 129 3.65 4.36 -4.70
CA ARG A 129 2.86 3.25 -5.26
C ARG A 129 3.34 1.90 -4.76
N ARG A 130 4.65 1.64 -4.85
CA ARG A 130 5.27 0.40 -4.36
C ARG A 130 5.07 0.25 -2.86
N ARG A 131 5.25 1.32 -2.08
CA ARG A 131 5.01 1.32 -0.62
C ARG A 131 3.56 0.96 -0.29
N TYR A 132 2.60 1.57 -0.97
CA TYR A 132 1.18 1.25 -0.82
C TYR A 132 0.87 -0.21 -1.19
N ALA A 133 1.36 -0.68 -2.34
CA ALA A 133 1.13 -2.06 -2.80
C ALA A 133 1.69 -3.11 -1.83
N ARG A 134 2.90 -2.91 -1.31
CA ARG A 134 3.51 -3.77 -0.27
C ARG A 134 2.68 -3.78 1.00
N ALA A 135 2.23 -2.60 1.46
CA ALA A 135 1.39 -2.50 2.65
C ALA A 135 0.05 -3.24 2.47
N CYS A 136 -0.58 -3.16 1.30
CA CYS A 136 -1.79 -3.92 0.96
C CYS A 136 -1.52 -5.44 0.95
N TRP A 137 -0.43 -5.89 0.34
CA TRP A 137 -0.05 -7.30 0.35
C TRP A 137 0.16 -7.82 1.78
N LYS A 138 0.89 -7.07 2.60
CA LYS A 138 1.15 -7.42 3.99
C LYS A 138 -0.11 -7.47 4.84
N ALA A 139 -1.01 -6.51 4.68
CA ALA A 139 -2.29 -6.49 5.38
C ALA A 139 -3.16 -7.71 5.01
N ARG A 140 -3.22 -8.06 3.71
CA ARG A 140 -3.89 -9.27 3.23
C ARG A 140 -3.26 -10.53 3.82
N ASN A 141 -1.94 -10.66 3.78
CA ASN A 141 -1.24 -11.81 4.34
C ASN A 141 -1.40 -11.95 5.85
N ALA A 142 -1.41 -10.85 6.60
CA ALA A 142 -1.65 -10.89 8.03
C ALA A 142 -3.08 -11.37 8.35
N LYS A 143 -4.07 -10.89 7.59
CA LYS A 143 -5.47 -11.32 7.70
C LYS A 143 -5.63 -12.81 7.34
N TRP A 144 -4.96 -13.24 6.27
CA TRP A 144 -4.87 -14.63 5.84
C TRP A 144 -4.29 -15.55 6.91
N GLN A 145 -3.12 -15.18 7.47
CA GLN A 145 -2.49 -15.93 8.55
C GLN A 145 -3.38 -15.99 9.80
N LYS A 146 -4.08 -14.90 10.13
CA LYS A 146 -5.02 -14.89 11.26
C LYS A 146 -6.17 -15.85 11.03
N LEU A 147 -6.79 -15.83 9.85
CA LEU A 147 -7.87 -16.74 9.49
C LEU A 147 -7.42 -18.20 9.61
N ILE A 148 -6.28 -18.55 9.02
CA ILE A 148 -5.75 -19.92 9.09
C ILE A 148 -5.51 -20.35 10.55
N ARG A 149 -4.93 -19.47 11.37
CA ARG A 149 -4.69 -19.77 12.79
C ARG A 149 -5.98 -19.97 13.57
N GLN A 150 -7.04 -19.23 13.23
CA GLN A 150 -8.36 -19.39 13.86
C GLN A 150 -9.07 -20.68 13.40
N SER A 151 -8.88 -21.08 12.13
CA SER A 151 -9.58 -22.24 11.56
C SER A 151 -8.88 -23.58 11.76
N THR A 152 -7.60 -23.62 12.13
CA THR A 152 -6.84 -24.87 12.28
C THR A 152 -6.20 -25.01 13.67
N SER A 153 -6.66 -25.98 14.45
CA SER A 153 -6.20 -26.20 15.83
C SER A 153 -4.79 -26.81 15.96
N SER A 154 -4.11 -27.29 14.90
CA SER A 154 -2.67 -27.65 15.06
C SER A 154 -1.81 -27.88 13.79
N LYS A 155 -2.37 -27.97 12.56
CA LYS A 155 -1.58 -28.25 11.33
C LYS A 155 -2.04 -27.43 10.11
N SER A 156 -1.68 -26.15 10.10
CA SER A 156 -2.22 -25.10 9.22
C SER A 156 -1.89 -25.21 7.72
N TYR A 157 -0.74 -25.77 7.33
CA TYR A 157 -0.38 -25.89 5.90
C TYR A 157 -0.75 -27.22 5.28
N GLY A 158 -0.99 -28.25 6.10
CA GLY A 158 -1.23 -29.60 5.59
C GLY A 158 -2.51 -29.70 4.77
N PHE A 159 -3.54 -28.93 5.12
CA PHE A 159 -4.86 -29.08 4.48
C PHE A 159 -4.93 -28.45 3.09
N ILE A 160 -4.55 -27.17 2.94
CA ILE A 160 -4.51 -26.51 1.62
C ILE A 160 -3.53 -27.20 0.70
N TYR A 161 -2.33 -27.57 1.20
CA TYR A 161 -1.35 -28.31 0.43
C TYR A 161 -1.91 -29.65 -0.08
N LYS A 162 -2.57 -30.42 0.79
CA LYS A 162 -3.22 -31.68 0.43
C LYS A 162 -4.35 -31.50 -0.59
N MET A 163 -5.04 -30.35 -0.55
CA MET A 163 -6.10 -30.00 -1.49
C MET A 163 -5.52 -29.65 -2.87
N THR A 164 -4.43 -28.88 -2.92
CA THR A 164 -3.75 -28.52 -4.19
C THR A 164 -2.94 -29.67 -4.79
N SER A 165 -2.61 -30.69 -4.00
CA SER A 165 -1.84 -31.85 -4.46
C SER A 165 -2.72 -33.07 -4.78
N ASP A 166 -4.03 -32.89 -4.94
CA ASP A 166 -5.04 -33.95 -5.15
C ASP A 166 -5.01 -35.10 -4.12
N LYS A 167 -4.41 -34.87 -2.94
CA LYS A 167 -4.29 -35.89 -1.88
C LYS A 167 -5.57 -36.01 -1.04
N ILE A 168 -6.55 -35.13 -1.26
CA ILE A 168 -7.89 -35.22 -0.68
C ILE A 168 -8.89 -34.99 -1.81
N ALA A 169 -9.84 -35.91 -1.97
CA ALA A 169 -10.94 -35.73 -2.91
C ALA A 169 -11.69 -34.42 -2.59
N PRO A 170 -11.87 -33.49 -3.56
CA PRO A 170 -12.45 -32.17 -3.31
C PRO A 170 -13.79 -32.19 -2.56
N LYS A 171 -14.60 -33.24 -2.79
CA LYS A 171 -15.90 -33.45 -2.14
C LYS A 171 -15.81 -33.75 -0.63
N ALA A 172 -14.68 -34.26 -0.13
CA ALA A 172 -14.50 -34.61 1.28
C ALA A 172 -13.74 -33.54 2.10
N ALA A 173 -13.05 -32.61 1.42
CA ALA A 173 -12.15 -31.68 2.09
C ALA A 173 -12.87 -30.47 2.71
N LEU A 174 -13.87 -29.92 2.02
CA LEU A 174 -14.21 -28.49 2.16
C LEU A 174 -15.23 -28.12 3.25
N SER A 175 -15.76 -29.04 4.05
CA SER A 175 -16.84 -28.78 5.02
C SER A 175 -16.41 -28.41 6.44
N THR A 176 -15.26 -27.76 6.63
CA THR A 176 -14.70 -27.58 7.99
C THR A 176 -14.42 -26.16 8.43
N LEU A 177 -14.69 -25.15 7.61
CA LEU A 177 -14.48 -23.77 8.03
C LEU A 177 -15.52 -23.42 9.11
N ILE A 178 -15.04 -23.01 10.28
CA ILE A 178 -15.89 -22.53 11.37
C ILE A 178 -15.93 -21.00 11.28
N VAL A 179 -17.12 -20.43 11.16
CA VAL A 179 -17.38 -18.99 11.03
C VAL A 179 -18.31 -18.58 12.15
N GLY A 180 -17.76 -17.96 13.21
CA GLY A 180 -18.52 -17.77 14.44
C GLY A 180 -18.80 -19.12 15.12
N ASP A 181 -20.08 -19.42 15.35
CA ASP A 181 -20.53 -20.68 15.98
C ASP A 181 -21.01 -21.73 14.96
N SER A 182 -21.10 -21.37 13.67
CA SER A 182 -21.53 -22.28 12.61
C SER A 182 -20.36 -22.84 11.80
N ARG A 183 -20.57 -24.02 11.22
CA ARG A 183 -19.59 -24.71 10.37
C ARG A 183 -20.15 -24.81 8.96
N THR A 184 -19.34 -24.47 7.96
CA THR A 184 -19.77 -24.51 6.57
C THR A 184 -20.00 -25.95 6.10
N SER A 185 -21.11 -26.20 5.42
CA SER A 185 -21.57 -27.52 5.00
C SER A 185 -21.05 -27.94 3.63
N GLY A 186 -20.63 -26.98 2.80
CA GLY A 186 -20.17 -27.22 1.43
C GLY A 186 -19.10 -26.26 0.95
N TRP A 187 -18.55 -26.54 -0.23
CA TRP A 187 -17.48 -25.74 -0.84
C TRP A 187 -17.95 -24.33 -1.19
N ALA A 188 -19.19 -24.18 -1.68
CA ALA A 188 -19.75 -22.89 -2.07
C ALA A 188 -19.88 -21.96 -0.86
N GLU A 189 -20.49 -22.46 0.22
CA GLU A 189 -20.62 -21.76 1.50
C GLU A 189 -19.26 -21.42 2.11
N THR A 190 -18.28 -22.32 1.98
CA THR A 190 -16.91 -22.07 2.43
C THR A 190 -16.21 -20.99 1.61
N ALA A 191 -16.36 -21.02 0.29
CA ALA A 191 -15.80 -20.02 -0.61
C ALA A 191 -16.43 -18.65 -0.36
N GLU A 192 -17.75 -18.59 -0.20
CA GLU A 192 -18.50 -17.38 0.12
C GLU A 192 -18.07 -16.81 1.47
N ALA A 193 -18.03 -17.62 2.52
CA ALA A 193 -17.56 -17.19 3.84
C ALA A 193 -16.08 -16.72 3.83
N MET A 194 -15.23 -17.35 3.03
CA MET A 194 -13.87 -16.87 2.82
C MET A 194 -13.87 -15.52 2.11
N LEU A 195 -14.61 -15.37 1.00
CA LEU A 195 -14.69 -14.12 0.25
C LEU A 195 -15.24 -12.98 1.13
N ASP A 196 -16.30 -13.20 1.89
CA ASP A 196 -16.86 -12.22 2.84
C ASP A 196 -15.87 -11.87 3.94
N SER A 197 -15.16 -12.87 4.48
CA SER A 197 -14.11 -12.60 5.46
C SER A 197 -12.98 -11.78 4.85
N PHE A 198 -12.52 -12.07 3.63
CA PHE A 198 -11.39 -11.37 2.98
C PHE A 198 -11.75 -9.97 2.50
N PHE A 199 -12.88 -9.87 1.82
CA PHE A 199 -13.37 -8.69 1.13
C PHE A 199 -14.52 -8.02 1.86
N ALA A 200 -14.65 -8.27 3.17
CA ALA A 200 -15.60 -7.60 4.06
C ALA A 200 -15.85 -6.19 3.56
N ASP A 201 -17.07 -5.99 3.07
CA ASP A 201 -17.46 -4.83 2.30
C ASP A 201 -16.93 -3.62 3.09
N PRO A 202 -15.98 -2.84 2.53
CA PRO A 202 -15.22 -1.89 3.33
C PRO A 202 -16.24 -1.02 4.00
N VAL A 203 -16.39 -1.15 5.34
CA VAL A 203 -17.45 -0.51 6.15
C VAL A 203 -17.67 0.83 5.51
N ARG A 204 -18.74 0.95 4.71
CA ARG A 204 -18.93 2.15 3.89
C ARG A 204 -19.09 3.20 4.96
N PRO A 205 -18.08 4.07 5.20
CA PRO A 205 -18.22 5.06 6.25
C PRO A 205 -19.49 5.80 5.85
N ASP A 206 -20.51 5.73 6.72
CA ASP A 206 -21.91 6.09 6.43
C ASP A 206 -21.92 7.01 5.26
N ARG A 207 -22.27 6.48 4.07
CA ARG A 207 -22.11 7.15 2.78
C ARG A 207 -22.46 8.60 3.05
N LEU A 208 -21.45 9.47 3.15
CA LEU A 208 -21.68 10.89 3.11
C LEU A 208 -22.26 11.02 1.73
N VAL A 209 -23.59 11.05 1.66
CA VAL A 209 -24.33 11.24 0.43
C VAL A 209 -23.63 12.46 -0.14
N PRO A 210 -22.84 12.31 -1.22
CA PRO A 210 -22.12 13.45 -1.75
C PRO A 210 -23.19 14.50 -1.94
N PRO A 211 -23.04 15.71 -1.36
CA PRO A 211 -24.10 16.69 -1.35
C PRO A 211 -24.65 16.74 -2.76
N SER A 212 -25.96 16.51 -2.90
CA SER A 212 -26.63 16.42 -4.19
C SER A 212 -26.32 17.70 -4.95
N ARG A 213 -25.24 17.68 -5.71
CA ARG A 213 -24.97 18.68 -6.73
C ARG A 213 -25.90 18.25 -7.84
N LYS A 214 -27.16 18.70 -7.73
CA LYS A 214 -27.96 18.94 -8.93
C LYS A 214 -27.18 20.00 -9.70
N ALA A 215 -26.19 19.56 -10.47
CA ALA A 215 -25.76 20.36 -11.58
C ALA A 215 -27.00 20.49 -12.45
N ASP A 216 -27.35 21.71 -12.84
CA ASP A 216 -28.33 21.93 -13.89
C ASP A 216 -27.70 21.36 -15.16
N VAL A 217 -27.86 20.04 -15.33
CA VAL A 217 -27.47 19.35 -16.55
C VAL A 217 -28.58 19.68 -17.53
N GLU A 218 -28.27 20.57 -18.47
CA GLU A 218 -29.14 20.80 -19.60
C GLU A 218 -29.46 19.44 -20.26
N PRO A 219 -30.73 19.19 -20.62
CA PRO A 219 -31.10 17.94 -21.26
C PRO A 219 -30.27 17.75 -22.53
N CYS A 220 -29.66 16.56 -22.66
CA CYS A 220 -28.83 16.20 -23.80
C CYS A 220 -29.64 16.37 -25.09
N THR A 221 -29.14 17.15 -26.04
CA THR A 221 -29.82 17.35 -27.32
C THR A 221 -29.66 16.12 -28.21
N GLU A 222 -30.63 15.86 -29.09
CA GLU A 222 -30.59 14.72 -30.00
C GLU A 222 -29.32 14.72 -30.90
N LEU A 223 -28.88 15.91 -31.31
CA LEU A 223 -27.62 16.10 -32.06
C LEU A 223 -26.38 15.68 -31.27
N GLU A 224 -26.34 15.94 -29.96
CA GLU A 224 -25.22 15.52 -29.10
C GLU A 224 -25.19 14.00 -28.94
N VAL A 225 -26.36 13.36 -28.86
CA VAL A 225 -26.46 11.90 -28.79
C VAL A 225 -25.95 11.29 -30.10
N LEU A 226 -26.40 11.77 -31.26
CA LEU A 226 -25.93 11.28 -32.56
C LEU A 226 -24.43 11.47 -32.74
N LYS A 227 -23.90 12.64 -32.39
CA LYS A 227 -22.46 12.92 -32.45
C LYS A 227 -21.66 12.04 -31.49
N ALA A 228 -22.19 11.76 -30.30
CA ALA A 228 -21.56 10.83 -29.36
C ALA A 228 -21.50 9.42 -29.95
N VAL A 229 -22.57 8.95 -30.59
CA VAL A 229 -22.63 7.65 -31.26
C VAL A 229 -21.63 7.56 -32.42
N GLU A 230 -21.55 8.58 -33.27
CA GLU A 230 -20.57 8.62 -34.37
C GLU A 230 -19.11 8.60 -33.90
N THR A 231 -18.83 9.22 -32.74
CA THR A 231 -17.46 9.22 -32.18
C THR A 231 -17.10 7.97 -31.39
N MET A 232 -18.04 7.04 -31.17
CA MET A 232 -17.75 5.78 -30.51
C MET A 232 -16.93 4.86 -31.43
N LYS A 233 -15.73 4.48 -30.95
CA LYS A 233 -14.91 3.48 -31.65
C LYS A 233 -15.57 2.11 -31.51
N SER A 234 -15.83 1.46 -32.64
CA SER A 234 -16.42 0.10 -32.74
C SER A 234 -15.64 -1.01 -32.02
N VAL A 235 -14.42 -0.72 -31.56
CA VAL A 235 -13.52 -1.67 -30.90
C VAL A 235 -13.69 -1.69 -29.37
N LYS A 236 -14.60 -0.88 -28.80
CA LYS A 236 -14.85 -0.94 -27.36
C LYS A 236 -15.71 -2.16 -27.02
N CYS A 237 -15.32 -2.90 -25.98
CA CYS A 237 -16.13 -3.98 -25.42
C CYS A 237 -17.52 -3.43 -25.05
N PRO A 238 -18.61 -4.15 -25.38
CA PRO A 238 -19.95 -3.76 -24.98
C PRO A 238 -20.04 -3.65 -23.45
N GLY A 239 -20.85 -2.70 -22.98
CA GLY A 239 -21.11 -2.52 -21.55
C GLY A 239 -21.82 -3.72 -20.92
N GLU A 240 -22.06 -3.68 -19.61
CA GLU A 240 -22.87 -4.70 -18.91
C GLU A 240 -24.29 -4.84 -19.50
N ASP A 241 -24.77 -3.80 -20.17
CA ASP A 241 -26.04 -3.74 -20.90
C ASP A 241 -26.03 -4.47 -22.24
N ARG A 242 -24.85 -4.90 -22.73
CA ARG A 242 -24.66 -5.59 -24.02
C ARG A 242 -25.16 -4.80 -25.23
N ILE A 243 -25.27 -3.48 -25.11
CA ILE A 243 -25.64 -2.64 -26.25
C ILE A 243 -24.39 -2.47 -27.11
N GLU A 244 -24.40 -3.10 -28.28
CA GLU A 244 -23.35 -2.98 -29.28
C GLU A 244 -23.60 -1.74 -30.15
N ALA A 245 -22.52 -1.16 -30.70
CA ALA A 245 -22.61 0.10 -31.44
C ALA A 245 -23.45 0.00 -32.73
N ASP A 246 -23.58 -1.21 -33.27
CA ASP A 246 -24.44 -1.55 -34.41
C ASP A 246 -25.93 -1.64 -34.05
N MET A 247 -26.28 -1.79 -32.77
CA MET A 247 -27.67 -1.85 -32.30
C MET A 247 -28.32 -0.45 -32.13
N VAL A 248 -27.55 0.63 -32.28
CA VAL A 248 -27.99 2.01 -32.05
C VAL A 248 -28.31 2.74 -33.37
N ILE A 249 -28.16 2.07 -34.53
CA ILE A 249 -28.44 2.62 -35.87
C ILE A 249 -29.80 2.16 -36.37
#